data_AF-A0A0M4EU26-F1
#
_entry.id   AF-A0A0M4EU26-F1
#
_cell.length_a   1.000
_cell.length_b   1.000
_cell.length_c   1.000
_cell.angle_alpha   90.00
_cell.angle_beta   90.00
_cell.angle_gamma   90.00
#
_symmetry.space_group_name_H-M   'P 1'
#
loop_
_entity.id
_entity.type
_entity.pdbx_description
1 polymer ?
#
loop_
_entity_poly.entity_id
_entity_poly.type
_entity_poly.pdbx_seq_one_letter_code
_entity_poly.pdbx_strand_id
1 'polypeptide(L)'
;MDKDDDDKRIRNHIILAPNEEYKQKVFKFMELSMQRRKKIMLLTQKNTNFTDGLQKQFPTTPIHLLIKVLFNRIEQAPTRLAELSGCTPRPDVVIFDMESLIGELLSRPILQQWDRQTTVRLIARLSAAFSNYSEVLHLCVPTKIVDCIVIMPKDPYPLTATQFRLLYGLYFIRFKVYTSFDEIDEVLREQHERQLRKEKERKFKS
;
A
#
# COMPACT_ATOMS: atom_id res chain seq x y z
N MET A 1 -4.31 -32.30 1.52
CA MET A 1 -3.26 -31.51 0.85
C MET A 1 -3.88 -30.14 0.61
N ASP A 2 -3.72 -29.25 1.59
CA ASP A 2 -4.42 -27.96 1.63
C ASP A 2 -3.83 -27.01 0.58
N LYS A 3 -4.49 -26.92 -0.58
CA LYS A 3 -4.20 -25.92 -1.61
C LYS A 3 -4.67 -24.51 -1.22
N ASP A 4 -5.20 -24.35 0.00
CA ASP A 4 -5.94 -23.17 0.43
C ASP A 4 -5.14 -22.24 1.37
N ASP A 5 -3.91 -22.62 1.74
CA ASP A 5 -3.09 -21.89 2.74
C ASP A 5 -1.96 -21.05 2.12
N ASP A 6 -1.66 -21.26 0.84
CA ASP A 6 -0.67 -20.45 0.11
C ASP A 6 -1.25 -19.11 -0.37
N ASP A 7 -2.55 -19.05 -0.71
CA ASP A 7 -3.23 -17.84 -1.20
C ASP A 7 -3.59 -16.82 -0.08
N LYS A 8 -3.28 -17.14 1.18
CA LYS A 8 -3.66 -16.35 2.37
C LYS A 8 -2.54 -15.46 2.95
N ARG A 9 -1.35 -15.46 2.34
CA ARG A 9 -0.15 -14.89 2.95
C ARG A 9 0.12 -13.43 2.57
N ILE A 10 -0.42 -12.95 1.46
CA ILE A 10 -0.50 -11.52 1.18
C ILE A 10 -1.96 -11.15 1.00
N ARG A 11 -2.38 -10.09 1.67
CA ARG A 11 -3.73 -9.56 1.53
C ARG A 11 -3.66 -8.26 0.76
N ASN A 12 -4.24 -8.31 -0.41
CA ASN A 12 -4.12 -7.30 -1.43
C ASN A 12 -5.39 -6.46 -1.45
N HIS A 13 -5.25 -5.17 -1.18
CA HIS A 13 -6.36 -4.23 -1.06
C HIS A 13 -6.13 -3.01 -1.95
N ILE A 14 -7.15 -2.60 -2.69
CA ILE A 14 -7.17 -1.30 -3.39
C ILE A 14 -8.20 -0.42 -2.71
N ILE A 15 -7.83 0.82 -2.38
CA ILE A 15 -8.76 1.84 -1.91
C ILE A 15 -8.88 2.91 -2.98
N LEU A 16 -10.09 3.15 -3.47
CA LEU A 16 -10.39 4.28 -4.35
C LEU A 16 -10.72 5.49 -3.48
N ALA A 17 -9.76 6.39 -3.27
CA ALA A 17 -9.90 7.51 -2.35
C ALA A 17 -10.46 8.77 -3.04
N PRO A 18 -11.55 9.39 -2.52
CA PRO A 18 -11.94 10.73 -2.89
C PRO A 18 -10.92 11.74 -2.34
N ASN A 19 -10.51 12.69 -3.18
CA ASN A 19 -9.26 13.44 -3.02
C ASN A 19 -9.21 14.37 -1.77
N GLU A 20 -10.36 14.72 -1.18
CA GLU A 20 -10.42 15.73 -0.12
C GLU A 20 -10.02 15.20 1.27
N GLU A 21 -10.42 13.98 1.62
CA GLU A 21 -10.16 13.39 2.94
C GLU A 21 -9.01 12.38 2.92
N TYR A 22 -8.42 12.14 1.75
CA TYR A 22 -7.38 11.15 1.51
C TYR A 22 -6.28 11.17 2.59
N LYS A 23 -5.67 12.34 2.82
CA LYS A 23 -4.54 12.47 3.77
C LYS A 23 -4.93 12.12 5.20
N GLN A 24 -6.11 12.56 5.65
CA GLN A 24 -6.60 12.30 7.00
C GLN A 24 -6.90 10.81 7.19
N LYS A 25 -7.48 10.15 6.18
CA LYS A 25 -7.79 8.73 6.23
C LYS A 25 -6.55 7.85 6.22
N VAL A 26 -5.55 8.16 5.39
CA VAL A 26 -4.26 7.45 5.41
C VAL A 26 -3.57 7.63 6.76
N PHE A 27 -3.59 8.84 7.31
CA PHE A 27 -3.02 9.11 8.62
C PHE A 27 -3.69 8.27 9.72
N LYS A 28 -5.03 8.32 9.82
CA LYS A 28 -5.82 7.54 10.79
C LYS A 28 -5.59 6.03 10.62
N PHE A 29 -5.50 5.58 9.37
CA PHE A 29 -5.21 4.17 9.07
C PHE A 29 -3.81 3.74 9.58
N MET A 30 -2.79 4.56 9.32
CA MET A 30 -1.43 4.29 9.80
C MET A 30 -1.37 4.30 11.32
N GLU A 31 -2.06 5.26 11.94
CA GLU A 31 -2.18 5.38 13.40
C GLU A 31 -2.75 4.08 14.01
N LEU A 32 -3.91 3.62 13.53
CA LEU A 32 -4.55 2.39 14.02
C LEU A 32 -3.66 1.16 13.83
N SER A 33 -2.94 1.08 12.71
CA SER A 33 -1.99 0.02 12.43
C SER A 33 -0.79 0.04 13.40
N MET A 34 -0.26 1.22 13.72
CA MET A 34 0.85 1.38 14.68
C MET A 34 0.41 1.06 16.12
N GLN A 35 -0.82 1.42 16.52
CA GLN A 35 -1.39 1.01 17.81
C GLN A 35 -1.44 -0.52 17.95
N ARG A 36 -1.69 -1.23 16.84
CA ARG A 36 -1.64 -2.70 16.74
C ARG A 36 -0.20 -3.24 16.59
N ARG A 37 0.82 -2.40 16.81
CA ARG A 37 2.27 -2.70 16.70
C ARG A 37 2.69 -3.23 15.33
N LYS A 38 1.98 -2.85 14.26
CA LYS A 38 2.35 -3.23 12.88
C LYS A 38 3.41 -2.27 12.35
N LYS A 39 4.45 -2.81 11.71
CA LYS A 39 5.45 -2.06 10.95
C LYS A 39 4.87 -1.69 9.59
N ILE A 40 4.84 -0.40 9.29
CA ILE A 40 4.25 0.16 8.09
C ILE A 40 5.37 0.64 7.19
N MET A 41 5.34 0.24 5.92
CA MET A 41 6.12 0.86 4.87
C MET A 41 5.21 1.72 4.01
N LEU A 42 5.43 3.04 4.03
CA LEU A 42 4.72 3.99 3.19
C LEU A 42 5.59 4.34 1.98
N LEU A 43 5.11 3.97 0.80
CA LEU A 43 5.70 4.26 -0.50
C LEU A 43 4.94 5.44 -1.11
N THR A 44 5.51 6.65 -1.07
CA THR A 44 4.80 7.89 -1.43
C THR A 44 5.70 8.87 -2.18
N GLN A 45 5.10 9.80 -2.92
CA GLN A 45 5.82 10.93 -3.52
C GLN A 45 5.85 12.13 -2.57
N LYS A 46 4.78 12.35 -1.81
CA LYS A 46 4.63 13.56 -1.00
C LYS A 46 5.51 13.45 0.25
N ASN A 47 6.32 14.47 0.49
CA ASN A 47 6.92 14.67 1.80
C ASN A 47 5.88 15.21 2.79
N THR A 48 4.83 14.44 3.04
CA THR A 48 3.85 14.71 4.10
C THR A 48 4.48 14.48 5.46
N ASN A 49 4.28 15.41 6.39
CA ASN A 49 4.72 15.33 7.78
C ASN A 49 3.88 14.32 8.59
N PHE A 50 3.56 13.16 8.00
CA PHE A 50 2.85 12.10 8.70
C PHE A 50 3.61 11.67 9.96
N THR A 51 4.95 11.66 9.89
CA THR A 51 5.83 11.39 11.04
C THR A 51 5.61 12.39 12.17
N ASP A 52 5.63 13.69 11.87
CA ASP A 52 5.53 14.74 12.89
C ASP A 52 4.11 14.78 13.48
N GLY A 53 3.09 14.57 12.65
CA GLY A 53 1.71 14.44 13.09
C GLY A 53 1.51 13.25 14.02
N LEU A 54 2.04 12.07 13.66
CA LEU A 54 1.94 10.85 14.46
C LEU A 54 2.70 11.00 15.78
N GLN A 55 3.87 11.63 15.78
CA GLN A 55 4.68 11.86 16.97
C GLN A 55 4.05 12.88 17.93
N LYS A 56 3.46 13.97 17.40
CA LYS A 56 2.75 14.97 18.21
C LYS A 56 1.49 14.40 18.86
N GLN A 57 0.75 13.59 18.10
CA GLN A 57 -0.53 13.06 18.55
C GLN A 57 -0.35 11.83 19.47
N PHE A 58 0.74 11.06 19.29
CA PHE A 58 1.02 9.86 20.06
C PHE A 58 2.51 9.75 20.43
N PRO A 59 2.99 10.50 21.44
CA PRO A 59 4.40 10.53 21.82
C PRO A 59 4.94 9.18 22.31
N THR A 60 4.05 8.26 22.72
CA THR A 60 4.38 6.92 23.21
C THR A 60 4.42 5.86 22.12
N THR A 61 3.93 6.16 20.91
CA THR A 61 3.92 5.17 19.82
C THR A 61 5.30 5.06 19.20
N PRO A 62 5.87 3.86 19.04
CA PRO A 62 7.23 3.74 18.54
C PRO A 62 7.32 4.14 17.06
N ILE A 63 7.97 5.28 16.78
CA ILE A 63 8.16 5.81 15.42
C ILE A 63 8.93 4.84 14.52
N HIS A 64 9.75 3.95 15.10
CA HIS A 64 10.47 2.91 14.36
C HIS A 64 9.56 1.90 13.64
N LEU A 65 8.25 1.94 13.89
CA LEU A 65 7.27 1.15 13.15
C LEU A 65 6.96 1.76 11.77
N LEU A 66 7.35 3.00 11.45
CA LEU A 66 7.09 3.62 10.15
C LEU A 66 8.38 3.72 9.32
N ILE A 67 8.37 3.10 8.14
CA ILE A 67 9.41 3.20 7.11
C ILE A 67 8.82 4.03 5.97
N LYS A 68 9.33 5.24 5.78
CA LYS A 68 8.89 6.13 4.69
C LYS A 68 9.86 6.04 3.53
N VAL A 69 9.37 5.67 2.35
CA VAL A 69 10.12 5.68 1.09
C VAL A 69 9.56 6.78 0.21
N LEU A 70 10.42 7.74 -0.12
CA LEU A 70 10.09 8.86 -0.98
C LEU A 70 10.54 8.61 -2.41
N PHE A 71 9.61 8.71 -3.36
CA PHE A 71 9.91 8.70 -4.78
C PHE A 71 10.12 10.13 -5.28
N ASN A 72 11.37 10.59 -5.32
CA ASN A 72 11.71 11.93 -5.84
C ASN A 72 11.35 12.09 -7.33
N ARG A 73 11.33 10.97 -8.06
CA ARG A 73 10.90 10.88 -9.45
C ARG A 73 10.10 9.60 -9.62
N ILE A 74 8.92 9.70 -10.20
CA ILE A 74 8.01 8.57 -10.42
C ILE A 74 8.66 7.49 -11.30
N GLU A 75 9.54 7.86 -12.22
CA GLU A 75 10.28 6.96 -13.10
C GLU A 75 11.29 6.08 -12.35
N GLN A 76 11.72 6.49 -11.15
CA GLN A 76 12.63 5.74 -10.30
C GLN A 76 11.92 4.72 -9.41
N ALA A 77 10.59 4.82 -9.28
CA ALA A 77 9.83 3.97 -8.37
C ALA A 77 10.02 2.47 -8.64
N PRO A 78 10.07 1.98 -9.90
CA PRO A 78 10.36 0.58 -10.16
C PRO A 78 11.71 0.10 -9.62
N THR A 79 12.78 0.87 -9.85
CA THR A 79 14.13 0.52 -9.37
C THR A 79 14.18 0.52 -7.84
N ARG A 80 13.60 1.54 -7.21
CA ARG A 80 13.52 1.65 -5.76
C ARG A 80 12.76 0.49 -5.12
N LEU A 81 11.64 0.08 -5.71
CA LEU A 81 10.88 -1.08 -5.26
C LEU A 81 11.70 -2.36 -5.32
N ALA A 82 12.50 -2.55 -6.38
CA ALA A 82 13.41 -3.69 -6.47
C ALA A 82 14.48 -3.68 -5.37
N GLU A 83 15.08 -2.53 -5.06
CA GLU A 83 16.06 -2.37 -3.98
C GLU A 83 15.47 -2.71 -2.59
N LEU A 84 14.20 -2.37 -2.36
CA LEU A 84 13.52 -2.60 -1.07
C LEU A 84 13.25 -4.08 -0.77
N SER A 85 13.33 -4.95 -1.77
CA SER A 85 13.11 -6.39 -1.61
C SER A 85 14.08 -7.05 -0.63
N GLY A 86 15.23 -6.45 -0.35
CA GLY A 86 16.21 -6.93 0.65
C GLY A 86 16.12 -6.27 2.03
N CYS A 87 15.29 -5.23 2.21
CA CYS A 87 15.36 -4.39 3.41
C CYS A 87 14.88 -5.07 4.70
N THR A 88 15.59 -4.78 5.78
CA THR A 88 15.20 -5.09 7.17
C THR A 88 15.10 -3.78 7.97
N PRO A 89 14.13 -3.63 8.90
CA PRO A 89 13.10 -4.61 9.27
C PRO A 89 11.99 -4.75 8.22
N ARG A 90 11.42 -5.95 8.11
CA ARG A 90 10.34 -6.25 7.16
C ARG A 90 9.02 -5.62 7.61
N PRO A 91 8.25 -5.00 6.69
CA PRO A 91 6.94 -4.45 7.02
C PRO A 91 5.94 -5.54 7.36
N ASP A 92 4.92 -5.18 8.13
CA ASP A 92 3.67 -5.92 8.28
C ASP A 92 2.60 -5.38 7.32
N VAL A 93 2.66 -4.08 7.00
CA VAL A 93 1.75 -3.38 6.09
C VAL A 93 2.57 -2.56 5.11
N VAL A 94 2.26 -2.65 3.82
CA VAL A 94 2.82 -1.80 2.76
C VAL A 94 1.70 -0.96 2.19
N ILE A 95 1.87 0.36 2.23
CA ILE A 95 0.94 1.32 1.63
C ILE A 95 1.62 1.90 0.40
N PHE A 96 1.07 1.59 -0.77
CA PHE A 96 1.46 2.19 -2.04
C PHE A 96 0.52 3.35 -2.36
N ASP A 97 1.01 4.55 -2.08
CA ASP A 97 0.29 5.79 -2.29
C ASP A 97 0.38 6.23 -3.75
N MET A 98 -0.43 5.58 -4.58
CA MET A 98 -0.54 5.87 -6.00
C MET A 98 -1.26 7.19 -6.25
N GLU A 99 -2.10 7.67 -5.33
CA GLU A 99 -2.68 9.02 -5.35
C GLU A 99 -1.60 10.08 -5.40
N SER A 100 -0.65 10.06 -4.48
CA SER A 100 0.34 11.15 -4.45
C SER A 100 1.26 11.11 -5.66
N LEU A 101 1.59 9.91 -6.14
CA LEU A 101 2.40 9.70 -7.33
C LEU A 101 1.70 10.22 -8.59
N ILE A 102 0.43 9.84 -8.79
CA ILE A 102 -0.35 10.30 -9.95
C ILE A 102 -0.70 11.78 -9.82
N GLY A 103 -1.07 12.25 -8.64
CA GLY A 103 -1.37 13.66 -8.41
C GLY A 103 -0.17 14.56 -8.71
N GLU A 104 1.03 14.14 -8.33
CA GLU A 104 2.25 14.85 -8.71
C GLU A 104 2.48 14.83 -10.22
N LEU A 105 2.31 13.67 -10.86
CA LEU A 105 2.42 13.53 -12.31
C LEU A 105 1.51 14.54 -13.05
N LEU A 106 0.26 14.67 -12.60
CA LEU A 106 -0.70 15.57 -13.23
C LEU A 106 -0.41 17.05 -12.95
N SER A 107 0.32 17.36 -11.87
CA SER A 107 0.67 18.73 -11.49
C SER A 107 1.86 19.32 -12.25
N ARG A 108 2.68 18.49 -12.92
CA ARG A 108 3.89 18.95 -13.60
C ARG A 108 3.57 19.64 -14.94
N PRO A 109 4.03 20.89 -15.18
CA PRO A 109 3.76 21.62 -16.42
C PRO A 109 4.27 20.91 -17.69
N ILE A 110 5.44 20.26 -17.60
CA ILE A 110 6.04 19.49 -18.71
C ILE A 110 5.16 18.29 -19.10
N LEU A 111 4.40 17.75 -18.15
CA LEU A 111 3.55 16.57 -18.37
C LEU A 111 2.16 16.91 -18.91
N GLN A 112 1.78 18.18 -18.92
CA GLN A 112 0.64 18.64 -19.73
C GLN A 112 0.92 18.54 -21.24
N GLN A 113 2.20 18.39 -21.62
CA GLN A 113 2.62 18.15 -23.01
C GLN A 113 2.78 16.64 -23.32
N TRP A 114 2.70 15.76 -22.32
CA TRP A 114 2.73 14.32 -22.57
C TRP A 114 1.43 13.87 -23.21
N ASP A 115 1.56 13.02 -24.22
CA ASP A 115 0.39 12.36 -24.76
C ASP A 115 -0.21 11.41 -23.70
N ARG A 116 -1.52 11.17 -23.82
CA ARG A 116 -2.24 10.26 -22.91
C ARG A 116 -1.57 8.89 -22.82
N GLN A 117 -0.98 8.41 -23.91
CA GLN A 117 -0.35 7.09 -23.98
C GLN A 117 0.86 6.99 -23.05
N THR A 118 1.70 8.03 -22.98
CA THR A 118 2.88 8.04 -22.11
C THR A 118 2.46 7.98 -20.63
N THR A 119 1.45 8.76 -20.23
CA THR A 119 0.88 8.70 -18.88
C THR A 119 0.34 7.31 -18.55
N VAL A 120 -0.42 6.69 -19.46
CA VAL A 120 -0.95 5.33 -19.29
C VAL A 120 0.19 4.32 -19.10
N ARG A 121 1.24 4.39 -19.93
CA ARG A 121 2.39 3.48 -19.84
C ARG A 121 3.13 3.64 -18.52
N LEU A 122 3.30 4.85 -18.03
CA LEU A 122 3.97 5.08 -16.76
C LEU A 122 3.17 4.49 -15.58
N ILE A 123 1.85 4.73 -15.54
CA ILE A 123 0.96 4.17 -14.52
C ILE A 123 0.99 2.63 -14.55
N ALA A 124 0.99 2.04 -15.74
CA ALA A 124 1.14 0.59 -15.91
C ALA A 124 2.49 0.08 -15.39
N ARG A 125 3.61 0.77 -15.69
CA ARG A 125 4.94 0.41 -15.19
C ARG A 125 5.03 0.45 -13.67
N LEU A 126 4.43 1.46 -13.03
CA LEU A 126 4.35 1.57 -11.58
C LEU A 126 3.55 0.42 -10.96
N SER A 127 2.40 0.14 -11.56
CA SER A 127 1.51 -0.94 -11.11
C SER A 127 2.20 -2.30 -11.21
N ALA A 128 2.87 -2.56 -12.33
CA ALA A 128 3.66 -3.76 -12.53
C ALA A 128 4.79 -3.88 -11.51
N ALA A 129 5.55 -2.79 -11.30
CA ALA A 129 6.64 -2.80 -10.33
C ALA A 129 6.18 -3.07 -8.90
N PHE A 130 5.05 -2.48 -8.49
CA PHE A 130 4.48 -2.73 -7.17
C PHE A 130 3.95 -4.16 -7.04
N SER A 131 3.25 -4.68 -8.07
CA SER A 131 2.80 -6.08 -8.09
C SER A 131 3.97 -7.04 -7.92
N ASN A 132 5.06 -6.84 -8.69
CA ASN A 132 6.27 -7.65 -8.57
C ASN A 132 6.91 -7.54 -7.18
N TYR A 133 6.98 -6.34 -6.61
CA TYR A 133 7.50 -6.14 -5.26
C TYR A 133 6.67 -6.88 -4.21
N SER A 134 5.34 -6.79 -4.30
CA SER A 134 4.41 -7.51 -3.43
C SER A 134 4.66 -9.03 -3.52
N GLU A 135 4.79 -9.57 -4.72
CA GLU A 135 5.11 -10.99 -4.91
C GLU A 135 6.48 -11.38 -4.33
N VAL A 136 7.51 -10.54 -4.50
CA VAL A 136 8.84 -10.80 -3.92
C VAL A 136 8.79 -10.79 -2.39
N LEU A 137 8.01 -9.90 -1.77
CA LEU A 137 7.80 -9.93 -0.32
C LEU A 137 7.26 -11.29 0.16
N HIS A 138 6.37 -11.91 -0.63
CA HIS A 138 5.85 -13.23 -0.34
C HIS A 138 6.95 -14.31 -0.36
N LEU A 139 7.78 -14.29 -1.40
CA LEU A 139 8.84 -15.28 -1.61
C LEU A 139 9.93 -15.20 -0.53
N CYS A 140 10.28 -13.99 -0.09
CA CYS A 140 11.36 -13.78 0.87
C CYS A 140 10.99 -14.11 2.32
N VAL A 141 9.71 -14.05 2.69
CA VAL A 141 9.25 -14.31 4.07
C VAL A 141 7.96 -15.13 4.07
N PRO A 142 8.03 -16.41 3.68
CA PRO A 142 6.85 -17.24 3.42
C PRO A 142 5.97 -17.47 4.66
N THR A 143 6.49 -17.20 5.87
CA THR A 143 5.79 -17.39 7.14
C THR A 143 5.07 -16.15 7.67
N LYS A 144 5.32 -14.98 7.06
CA LYS A 144 4.78 -13.70 7.55
C LYS A 144 3.68 -13.20 6.61
N ILE A 145 2.51 -12.90 7.17
CA ILE A 145 1.42 -12.28 6.43
C ILE A 145 1.70 -10.79 6.28
N VAL A 146 1.67 -10.28 5.05
CA VAL A 146 1.85 -8.85 4.74
C VAL A 146 0.58 -8.28 4.10
N ASP A 147 0.10 -7.16 4.62
CA ASP A 147 -1.00 -6.40 4.01
C ASP A 147 -0.43 -5.46 2.96
N CYS A 148 -0.88 -5.56 1.72
CA CYS A 148 -0.53 -4.66 0.63
C CYS A 148 -1.75 -3.81 0.28
N ILE A 149 -1.62 -2.50 0.46
CA ILE A 149 -2.69 -1.53 0.28
C ILE A 149 -2.27 -0.56 -0.81
N VAL A 150 -2.99 -0.54 -1.92
CA VAL A 150 -2.80 0.42 -2.99
C VAL A 150 -3.87 1.48 -2.87
N ILE A 151 -3.48 2.74 -2.75
CA ILE A 151 -4.42 3.85 -2.69
C ILE A 151 -4.42 4.53 -4.03
N MET A 152 -5.55 4.45 -4.73
CA MET A 152 -5.73 5.03 -6.04
C MET A 152 -6.69 6.22 -5.97
N PRO A 153 -6.47 7.27 -6.79
CA PRO A 153 -7.44 8.35 -6.92
C PRO A 153 -8.78 7.83 -7.46
N LYS A 154 -9.89 8.37 -6.98
CA LYS A 154 -11.24 8.03 -7.48
C LYS A 154 -11.57 8.82 -8.75
N ASP A 155 -11.49 10.15 -8.70
CA ASP A 155 -11.60 11.04 -9.87
C ASP A 155 -11.05 12.46 -9.58
N PRO A 156 -10.51 13.19 -10.58
CA PRO A 156 -10.29 12.72 -11.95
C PRO A 156 -9.10 11.75 -12.04
N TYR A 157 -9.35 10.54 -12.58
CA TYR A 157 -8.30 9.57 -12.86
C TYR A 157 -7.78 9.73 -14.30
N PRO A 158 -6.46 9.65 -14.58
CA PRO A 158 -5.93 9.89 -15.92
C PRO A 158 -6.25 8.78 -16.94
N LEU A 159 -6.69 7.60 -16.47
CA LEU A 159 -7.08 6.49 -17.32
C LEU A 159 -8.58 6.54 -17.66
N THR A 160 -8.97 6.10 -18.86
CA THR A 160 -10.38 5.79 -19.14
C THR A 160 -10.84 4.61 -18.26
N ALA A 161 -12.15 4.44 -18.11
CA ALA A 161 -12.71 3.27 -17.43
C ALA A 161 -12.18 1.94 -18.01
N THR A 162 -12.04 1.83 -19.33
CA THR A 162 -11.47 0.64 -19.99
C THR A 162 -10.00 0.45 -19.66
N GLN A 163 -9.20 1.52 -19.69
CA GLN A 163 -7.77 1.46 -19.34
C GLN A 163 -7.57 1.09 -17.87
N PHE A 164 -8.40 1.62 -16.97
CA PHE A 164 -8.40 1.25 -15.56
C PHE A 164 -8.76 -0.23 -15.36
N ARG A 165 -9.83 -0.72 -16.00
CA ARG A 165 -10.22 -2.14 -15.94
C ARG A 165 -9.11 -3.06 -16.45
N LEU A 166 -8.43 -2.67 -17.52
CA LEU A 166 -7.28 -3.42 -18.06
C LEU A 166 -6.11 -3.43 -17.07
N LEU A 167 -5.73 -2.28 -16.53
CA LEU A 167 -4.68 -2.16 -15.51
C LEU A 167 -4.98 -3.03 -14.29
N TYR A 168 -6.23 -2.98 -13.80
CA TYR A 168 -6.70 -3.82 -12.71
C TYR A 168 -6.59 -5.30 -13.05
N GLY A 169 -7.10 -5.74 -14.20
CA GLY A 169 -7.04 -7.14 -14.62
C GLY A 169 -5.62 -7.68 -14.84
N LEU A 170 -4.66 -6.82 -15.21
CA LEU A 170 -3.28 -7.21 -15.45
C LEU A 170 -2.44 -7.29 -14.18
N TYR A 171 -2.56 -6.31 -13.28
CA TYR A 171 -1.62 -6.16 -12.16
C TYR A 171 -2.28 -6.29 -10.78
N PHE A 172 -3.61 -6.17 -10.72
CA PHE A 172 -4.32 -6.10 -9.46
C PHE A 172 -5.51 -7.07 -9.38
N ILE A 173 -5.54 -8.10 -10.22
CA ILE A 173 -6.67 -9.07 -10.27
C ILE A 173 -6.88 -9.80 -8.94
N ARG A 174 -5.82 -9.93 -8.13
CA ARG A 174 -5.87 -10.51 -6.78
C ARG A 174 -6.16 -9.50 -5.67
N PHE A 175 -6.34 -8.21 -6.00
CA PHE A 175 -6.62 -7.16 -5.04
C PHE A 175 -8.13 -6.99 -4.87
N LYS A 176 -8.59 -7.02 -3.62
CA LYS A 176 -9.95 -6.66 -3.27
C LYS A 176 -10.08 -5.14 -3.29
N VAL A 177 -11.07 -4.63 -4.03
CA VAL A 177 -11.31 -3.19 -4.17
C VAL A 177 -12.29 -2.73 -3.10
N TYR A 178 -12.00 -1.56 -2.54
CA TYR A 178 -12.78 -0.86 -1.52
C TYR A 178 -13.00 0.59 -1.96
N THR A 179 -14.15 1.12 -1.59
CA THR A 179 -14.51 2.53 -1.85
C THR A 179 -14.44 3.40 -0.61
N SER A 180 -14.23 2.80 0.57
CA SER A 180 -14.07 3.49 1.84
C SER A 180 -12.88 2.93 2.64
N PHE A 181 -12.24 3.79 3.43
CA PHE A 181 -11.22 3.38 4.38
C PHE A 181 -11.80 2.64 5.61
N ASP A 182 -13.09 2.85 5.91
CA ASP A 182 -13.72 2.18 7.05
C ASP A 182 -13.89 0.67 6.79
N GLU A 183 -14.24 0.30 5.55
CA GLU A 183 -14.39 -1.10 5.13
C GLU A 183 -13.07 -1.87 5.25
N ILE A 184 -11.93 -1.24 4.92
CA ILE A 184 -10.64 -1.91 5.03
C ILE A 184 -10.17 -1.97 6.49
N ASP A 185 -10.38 -0.94 7.31
CA ASP A 185 -9.98 -0.99 8.73
C ASP A 185 -10.72 -2.10 9.47
N GLU A 186 -12.02 -2.26 9.22
CA GLU A 186 -12.80 -3.36 9.79
C GLU A 186 -12.23 -4.73 9.41
N VAL A 187 -11.92 -4.92 8.13
CA VAL A 187 -11.30 -6.16 7.63
C VAL A 187 -9.95 -6.42 8.32
N LEU A 188 -9.08 -5.41 8.42
CA LEU A 188 -7.77 -5.57 9.05
C LEU A 188 -7.88 -5.80 10.57
N ARG A 189 -8.89 -5.22 11.23
CA ARG A 189 -9.16 -5.43 12.65
C ARG A 189 -9.54 -6.88 12.92
N GLU A 190 -10.56 -7.39 12.23
CA GLU A 190 -10.98 -8.79 12.37
C GLU A 190 -9.84 -9.76 12.13
N GLN A 191 -9.02 -9.44 11.14
CA GLN A 191 -7.86 -10.22 10.78
C GLN A 191 -6.78 -10.25 11.86
N HIS A 192 -6.51 -9.10 12.48
CA HIS A 192 -5.58 -9.01 13.60
C HIS A 192 -6.07 -9.83 14.82
N GLU A 193 -7.35 -9.74 15.13
CA GLU A 193 -7.97 -10.52 16.22
C GLU A 193 -7.89 -12.04 15.96
N ARG A 194 -8.14 -12.47 14.72
CA ARG A 194 -7.98 -13.88 14.31
C ARG A 194 -6.53 -14.35 14.47
N GLN A 195 -5.54 -13.52 14.13
CA GLN A 195 -4.12 -13.84 14.36
C GLN A 195 -3.83 -14.04 15.85
N LEU A 196 -4.27 -13.12 16.70
CA LEU A 196 -4.07 -13.21 18.15
C LEU A 196 -4.72 -14.46 18.77
N ARG A 197 -5.92 -14.86 18.30
CA ARG A 197 -6.58 -16.09 18.75
C ARG A 197 -5.76 -17.34 18.39
N LYS A 198 -5.31 -17.43 17.13
CA LYS A 198 -4.46 -18.54 16.66
C LYS A 198 -3.14 -18.62 17.44
N GLU A 199 -2.53 -17.49 17.76
CA GLU A 199 -1.29 -17.45 18.55
C GLU A 199 -1.50 -17.92 20.00
N LYS A 200 -2.61 -17.51 20.63
CA LYS A 200 -2.99 -17.99 21.96
C LYS A 200 -3.23 -19.50 21.95
N GLU A 201 -3.99 -20.02 21.00
CA GLU A 201 -4.27 -21.45 20.87
C GLU A 201 -3.01 -22.28 20.65
N ARG A 202 -2.04 -21.78 19.86
CA ARG A 202 -0.73 -22.44 19.68
C ARG A 202 0.09 -22.49 20.97
N LYS A 203 0.05 -21.44 21.78
CA LYS A 203 0.74 -21.39 23.07
C LYS A 203 0.12 -22.29 24.14
N PHE A 204 -1.17 -22.59 24.06
CA PHE A 204 -1.85 -23.50 24.98
C PHE A 204 -1.69 -24.98 24.63
N LYS A 205 -1.28 -25.29 23.39
CA LYS A 205 -1.05 -26.66 22.89
C LYS A 205 0.43 -27.08 22.91
N SER A 206 1.33 -26.18 23.31
CA SER A 206 2.76 -26.41 23.49
C SER A 206 3.11 -26.44 24.97
#